data_AF-A0A842V1F2-F1
#
_entry.id   AF-A0A842V1F2-F1
#
_cell.length_a   1.000
_cell.length_b   1.000
_cell.length_c   1.000
_cell.angle_alpha   90.00
_cell.angle_beta   90.00
_cell.angle_gamma   90.00
#
_symmetry.space_group_name_H-M   'P 1'
#
loop_
_entity.id
_entity.type
_entity.pdbx_description
1 polymer ?
#
loop_
_entity_poly.entity_id
_entity_poly.type
_entity_poly.pdbx_seq_one_letter_code
_entity_poly.pdbx_strand_id
1 'polypeptide(L)'
;MVFQKTLKERRNSDSFMEVADKISLFKGECNTYYIDDKVKLLVDAGFDYQGKVDVILLTHGHEDHIKYLGAVMSRNPECQVFISLKEVELLNKNGVEVGKQFKGLYEGKTVIDTGKYKLEVIEVPAHTRGSVAFWDGGNKILFSGDTIFKDGIGRTDFPESVPDFMENAVTLLLGLDFELVLPGHGKHFKPEDIEEDKLTT
;
A
#
# COMPACT_ATOMS: atom_id res chain seq x y z
N MET A 1 31.28 4.68 1.19
CA MET A 1 31.06 4.21 2.57
C MET A 1 30.52 5.32 3.50
N VAL A 2 29.67 6.23 2.98
CA VAL A 2 29.12 7.38 3.75
C VAL A 2 27.58 7.41 3.72
N PHE A 3 26.93 6.61 2.87
CA PHE A 3 25.45 6.55 2.76
C PHE A 3 24.75 5.71 3.83
N GLN A 4 25.47 4.85 4.57
CA GLN A 4 24.87 4.06 5.66
C GLN A 4 24.72 4.83 6.98
N LYS A 5 25.25 6.06 7.09
CA LYS A 5 25.22 6.82 8.34
C LYS A 5 23.98 7.71 8.50
N THR A 6 23.28 8.08 7.42
CA THR A 6 22.20 9.08 7.48
C THR A 6 20.78 8.51 7.65
N LEU A 7 20.57 7.19 7.59
CA LEU A 7 19.28 6.56 7.93
C LEU A 7 19.21 6.03 9.36
N LYS A 8 20.33 5.99 10.09
CA LYS A 8 20.39 5.43 11.45
C LYS A 8 20.01 6.42 12.54
N GLU A 9 20.11 7.73 12.28
CA GLU A 9 20.01 8.78 13.30
C GLU A 9 18.60 9.36 13.50
N ARG A 10 17.59 8.90 12.73
CA ARG A 10 16.17 9.25 12.92
C ARG A 10 15.26 8.04 13.22
N ARG A 11 15.84 6.87 13.51
CA ARG A 11 15.08 5.66 13.86
C ARG A 11 14.73 5.69 15.35
N ASN A 12 13.52 6.15 15.69
CA ASN A 12 12.86 5.48 16.80
C ASN A 12 12.60 4.04 16.33
N SER A 13 13.18 3.06 17.01
CA SER A 13 13.16 1.64 16.64
C SER A 13 11.75 1.09 16.35
N ASP A 14 10.71 1.73 16.88
CA ASP A 14 9.33 1.28 16.76
C ASP A 14 8.67 1.63 15.42
N SER A 15 9.28 2.54 14.65
CA SER A 15 8.75 3.06 13.38
C SER A 15 9.29 2.37 12.13
N PHE A 16 10.25 1.44 12.27
CA PHE A 16 10.88 0.74 11.15
C PHE A 16 11.04 -0.75 11.43
N MET A 17 10.78 -1.58 10.42
CA MET A 17 10.97 -3.03 10.51
C MET A 17 11.26 -3.63 9.13
N GLU A 18 12.19 -4.57 9.03
CA GLU A 18 12.28 -5.45 7.86
C GLU A 18 11.22 -6.55 8.00
N VAL A 19 10.32 -6.65 7.03
CA VAL A 19 9.19 -7.61 7.06
C VAL A 19 9.38 -8.77 6.09
N ALA A 20 10.19 -8.58 5.06
CA ALA A 20 10.67 -9.62 4.16
C ALA A 20 12.00 -9.17 3.53
N ASP A 21 12.68 -10.07 2.81
CA ASP A 21 13.91 -9.72 2.07
C ASP A 21 13.67 -8.50 1.15
N LYS A 22 14.46 -7.44 1.29
CA LYS A 22 14.28 -6.14 0.59
C LYS A 22 12.97 -5.38 0.86
N ILE A 23 12.07 -5.88 1.71
CA ILE A 23 10.84 -5.16 2.08
C ILE A 23 10.97 -4.61 3.50
N SER A 24 10.89 -3.30 3.61
CA SER A 24 10.85 -2.57 4.88
C SER A 24 9.48 -1.94 5.11
N LEU A 25 8.99 -2.03 6.34
CA LEU A 25 7.85 -1.29 6.85
C LEU A 25 8.33 -0.02 7.56
N PHE A 26 7.66 1.10 7.28
CA PHE A 26 7.72 2.34 8.01
C PHE A 26 6.33 2.64 8.59
N LYS A 27 6.22 2.76 9.92
CA LYS A 27 4.96 3.11 10.57
C LYS A 27 4.80 4.61 10.64
N GLY A 28 3.70 5.13 10.09
CA GLY A 28 3.31 6.53 10.15
C GLY A 28 1.81 6.65 10.41
N GLU A 29 1.12 7.44 9.59
CA GLU A 29 -0.34 7.55 9.63
C GLU A 29 -0.98 6.22 9.19
N CYS A 30 -0.49 5.69 8.06
CA CYS A 30 -0.66 4.30 7.66
C CYS A 30 0.72 3.59 7.67
N ASN A 31 0.71 2.27 7.51
CA ASN A 31 1.87 1.49 7.17
C ASN A 31 2.33 1.86 5.75
N THR A 32 3.60 2.25 5.62
CA THR A 32 4.25 2.53 4.34
C THR A 32 5.31 1.47 4.09
N TYR A 33 5.25 0.80 2.94
CA TYR A 33 6.20 -0.27 2.62
C TYR A 33 7.17 0.16 1.53
N TYR A 34 8.45 -0.16 1.71
CA TYR A 34 9.51 0.14 0.75
C TYR A 34 10.15 -1.16 0.27
N ILE A 35 10.20 -1.34 -1.05
CA ILE A 35 10.88 -2.44 -1.72
C ILE A 35 12.18 -1.92 -2.34
N ASP A 36 13.32 -2.36 -1.81
CA ASP A 36 14.66 -1.98 -2.28
C ASP A 36 15.21 -2.99 -3.30
N ASP A 37 14.67 -2.97 -4.52
CA ASP A 37 15.14 -3.82 -5.62
C ASP A 37 15.57 -3.01 -6.85
N LYS A 38 15.50 -3.59 -8.06
CA LYS A 38 15.86 -2.91 -9.32
C LYS A 38 15.05 -1.64 -9.50
N VAL A 39 13.78 -1.67 -9.09
CA VAL A 39 12.89 -0.51 -8.97
C VAL A 39 12.68 -0.23 -7.49
N LYS A 40 12.99 0.99 -7.04
CA LYS A 40 12.73 1.42 -5.65
C LYS A 40 11.28 1.82 -5.52
N LEU A 41 10.50 0.93 -4.93
CA LEU A 41 9.06 1.04 -4.90
C LEU A 41 8.59 1.39 -3.49
N LEU A 42 7.68 2.35 -3.38
CA LEU A 42 6.97 2.70 -2.16
C LEU A 42 5.49 2.31 -2.31
N VAL A 43 4.94 1.55 -1.37
CA VAL A 43 3.49 1.30 -1.27
C VAL A 43 2.94 2.21 -0.19
N ASP A 44 2.02 3.08 -0.60
CA ASP A 44 1.45 4.18 0.16
C ASP A 44 2.48 5.21 0.67
N ALA A 45 2.00 6.35 1.13
CA ALA A 45 2.82 7.50 1.55
C ALA A 45 2.33 8.07 2.90
N GLY A 46 1.98 7.19 3.84
CA GLY A 46 1.63 7.54 5.22
C GLY A 46 2.83 7.82 6.13
N PHE A 47 4.05 7.65 5.63
CA PHE A 47 5.29 8.03 6.32
C PHE A 47 6.16 8.93 5.43
N ASP A 48 6.85 9.90 6.05
CA ASP A 48 7.77 10.83 5.36
C ASP A 48 9.08 10.15 4.96
N TYR A 49 9.02 9.24 3.97
CA TYR A 49 10.20 8.52 3.49
C TYR A 49 11.20 9.47 2.83
N GLN A 50 12.46 9.36 3.26
CA GLN A 50 13.55 10.27 2.85
C GLN A 50 14.46 9.67 1.76
N GLY A 51 14.31 8.39 1.44
CA GLY A 51 15.16 7.70 0.47
C GLY A 51 14.76 7.97 -0.99
N LYS A 52 15.55 7.38 -1.89
CA LYS A 52 15.26 7.41 -3.33
C LYS A 52 14.06 6.51 -3.62
N VAL A 53 13.11 7.03 -4.39
CA VAL A 53 11.92 6.32 -4.86
C VAL A 53 11.81 6.51 -6.36
N ASP A 54 11.59 5.41 -7.08
CA ASP A 54 11.37 5.39 -8.52
C ASP A 54 9.87 5.28 -8.84
N VAL A 55 9.13 4.52 -8.02
CA VAL A 55 7.69 4.28 -8.18
C VAL A 55 6.98 4.36 -6.82
N ILE A 56 5.83 5.01 -6.79
CA ILE A 56 4.88 4.99 -5.67
C ILE A 56 3.61 4.28 -6.16
N LEU A 57 3.16 3.26 -5.42
CA LEU A 57 1.87 2.63 -5.61
C LEU A 57 0.96 3.05 -4.47
N LEU A 58 -0.21 3.60 -4.79
CA LEU A 58 -1.21 3.95 -3.80
C LEU A 58 -2.34 2.91 -3.83
N THR A 59 -2.68 2.38 -2.65
CA THR A 59 -3.80 1.43 -2.50
C THR A 59 -5.14 2.14 -2.64
N HIS A 60 -5.23 3.39 -2.17
CA HIS A 60 -6.38 4.29 -2.32
C HIS A 60 -6.00 5.75 -1.97
N GLY A 61 -6.96 6.67 -2.05
CA GLY A 61 -6.74 8.11 -1.94
C GLY A 61 -7.04 8.76 -0.59
N HIS A 62 -7.17 8.02 0.51
CA HIS A 62 -7.38 8.63 1.85
C HIS A 62 -6.15 9.39 2.34
N GLU A 63 -6.40 10.37 3.21
CA GLU A 63 -5.39 11.34 3.66
C GLU A 63 -4.18 10.67 4.31
N ASP A 64 -4.40 9.71 5.19
CA ASP A 64 -3.35 8.93 5.86
C ASP A 64 -2.51 8.09 4.92
N HIS A 65 -3.05 7.66 3.78
CA HIS A 65 -2.30 6.97 2.73
C HIS A 65 -1.49 7.90 1.82
N ILE A 66 -1.82 9.19 1.75
CA ILE A 66 -1.20 10.15 0.84
C ILE A 66 -0.54 11.36 1.53
N LYS A 67 -0.59 11.43 2.87
CA LYS A 67 -0.19 12.62 3.65
C LYS A 67 1.20 13.14 3.28
N TYR A 68 2.15 12.23 3.05
CA TYR A 68 3.53 12.59 2.71
C TYR A 68 3.85 12.44 1.23
N LEU A 69 2.86 12.14 0.37
CA LEU A 69 3.06 11.93 -1.07
C LEU A 69 3.78 13.12 -1.72
N GLY A 70 3.30 14.35 -1.49
CA GLY A 70 3.92 15.55 -2.06
C GLY A 70 5.36 15.76 -1.57
N ALA A 71 5.63 15.49 -0.29
CA ALA A 71 6.98 15.58 0.27
C ALA A 71 7.92 14.56 -0.38
N VAL A 72 7.50 13.29 -0.49
CA VAL A 72 8.28 12.23 -1.13
C VAL A 72 8.54 12.55 -2.61
N MET A 73 7.52 13.02 -3.34
CA MET A 73 7.64 13.41 -4.74
C MET A 73 8.57 14.60 -4.96
N SER A 74 8.54 15.60 -4.07
CA SER A 74 9.45 16.76 -4.17
C SER A 74 10.93 16.37 -4.09
N ARG A 75 11.25 15.31 -3.33
CA ARG A 75 12.61 14.74 -3.23
C ARG A 75 12.92 13.78 -4.36
N ASN A 76 11.88 13.27 -5.04
CA ASN A 76 11.96 12.29 -6.11
C ASN A 76 11.21 12.79 -7.36
N PRO A 77 11.67 13.88 -8.01
CA PRO A 77 10.90 14.55 -9.08
C PRO A 77 10.60 13.67 -10.30
N GLU A 78 11.38 12.60 -10.49
CA GLU A 78 11.20 11.64 -11.58
C GLU A 78 10.34 10.43 -11.19
N CYS A 79 9.86 10.33 -9.94
CA CYS A 79 9.07 9.17 -9.53
C CYS A 79 7.71 9.17 -10.22
N GLN A 80 7.23 7.98 -10.57
CA GLN A 80 5.89 7.77 -11.07
C GLN A 80 4.97 7.36 -9.92
N VAL A 81 3.74 7.88 -9.92
CA VAL A 81 2.72 7.53 -8.93
C VAL A 81 1.65 6.72 -9.64
N PHE A 82 1.30 5.56 -9.13
CA PHE A 82 0.22 4.74 -9.67
C PHE A 82 -0.92 4.68 -8.67
N ILE A 83 -2.12 4.95 -9.15
CA ILE A 83 -3.36 4.87 -8.36
C ILE A 83 -4.52 4.48 -9.28
N SER A 84 -5.58 3.88 -8.73
CA SER A 84 -6.82 3.67 -9.47
C SER A 84 -7.41 5.00 -9.92
N LEU A 85 -7.90 5.07 -11.17
CA LEU A 85 -8.56 6.28 -11.68
C LEU A 85 -9.87 6.59 -10.94
N LYS A 86 -10.45 5.60 -10.26
CA LYS A 86 -11.64 5.74 -9.41
C LYS A 86 -11.35 6.58 -8.14
N GLU A 87 -10.07 6.82 -7.82
CA GLU A 87 -9.62 7.61 -6.66
C GLU A 87 -9.34 9.09 -6.99
N VAL A 88 -9.35 9.49 -8.26
CA VAL A 88 -8.95 10.85 -8.68
C VAL A 88 -9.80 11.93 -8.02
N GLU A 89 -11.11 11.70 -7.86
CA GLU A 89 -11.99 12.64 -7.18
C GLU A 89 -11.63 12.78 -5.69
N LEU A 90 -11.32 11.66 -5.02
CA LEU A 90 -10.91 11.65 -3.62
C LEU A 90 -9.56 12.35 -3.42
N LEU A 91 -8.59 12.11 -4.31
CA LEU A 91 -7.32 12.82 -4.31
C LEU A 91 -7.51 14.34 -4.41
N ASN A 92 -8.34 14.79 -5.35
CA ASN A 92 -8.62 16.22 -5.53
C ASN A 92 -9.28 16.82 -4.28
N LYS A 93 -10.20 16.09 -3.63
CA LYS A 93 -10.83 16.50 -2.35
C LYS A 93 -9.80 16.65 -1.23
N ASN A 94 -8.75 15.82 -1.24
CA ASN A 94 -7.63 15.88 -0.30
C ASN A 94 -6.50 16.84 -0.75
N GLY A 95 -6.76 17.68 -1.77
CA GLY A 95 -5.81 18.70 -2.23
C GLY A 95 -4.63 18.15 -3.03
N VAL A 96 -4.71 16.92 -3.51
CA VAL A 96 -3.70 16.30 -4.36
C VAL A 96 -4.11 16.43 -5.83
N GLU A 97 -3.43 17.33 -6.54
CA GLU A 97 -3.64 17.51 -7.98
C GLU A 97 -2.95 16.40 -8.77
N VAL A 98 -3.73 15.66 -9.57
CA VAL A 98 -3.24 14.56 -10.41
C VAL A 98 -2.52 15.11 -11.64
N GLY A 99 -1.19 15.24 -11.52
CA GLY A 99 -0.30 15.71 -12.58
C GLY A 99 0.30 14.62 -13.47
N LYS A 100 1.30 14.99 -14.29
CA LYS A 100 1.96 14.10 -15.27
C LYS A 100 2.63 12.85 -14.68
N GLN A 101 3.01 12.92 -13.40
CA GLN A 101 3.65 11.81 -12.67
C GLN A 101 2.66 10.69 -12.35
N PHE A 102 1.36 10.99 -12.30
CA PHE A 102 0.33 10.01 -12.01
C PHE A 102 0.05 9.14 -13.24
N LYS A 103 -0.15 7.85 -12.99
CA LYS A 103 -0.51 6.81 -13.94
C LYS A 103 -1.68 6.03 -13.36
N GLY A 104 -2.63 5.67 -14.20
CA GLY A 104 -3.73 4.80 -13.80
C GLY A 104 -3.23 3.38 -13.56
N LEU A 105 -3.67 2.77 -12.46
CA LEU A 105 -3.65 1.32 -12.31
C LEU A 105 -4.75 0.73 -13.21
N TYR A 106 -4.40 -0.25 -14.05
CA TYR A 106 -5.36 -0.95 -14.90
C TYR A 106 -5.68 -2.32 -14.30
N GLU A 107 -6.97 -2.62 -14.17
CA GLU A 107 -7.55 -3.83 -13.54
C GLU A 107 -6.92 -5.13 -14.07
N GLY A 108 -6.49 -6.04 -13.18
CA GLY A 108 -6.17 -7.46 -13.44
C GLY A 108 -5.07 -7.78 -14.46
N LYS A 109 -4.52 -6.78 -15.15
CA LYS A 109 -3.47 -6.92 -16.17
C LYS A 109 -2.22 -6.11 -15.87
N THR A 110 -2.28 -5.21 -14.89
CA THR A 110 -1.10 -4.45 -14.47
C THR A 110 -0.28 -5.31 -13.52
N VAL A 111 0.95 -5.60 -13.93
CA VAL A 111 1.98 -6.20 -13.08
C VAL A 111 3.11 -5.20 -12.94
N ILE A 112 3.43 -4.82 -11.71
CA ILE A 112 4.58 -3.97 -11.40
C ILE A 112 5.75 -4.89 -11.02
N ASP A 113 6.74 -4.97 -11.92
CA ASP A 113 7.93 -5.81 -11.74
C ASP A 113 9.08 -4.98 -11.16
N THR A 114 9.50 -5.30 -9.94
CA THR A 114 10.66 -4.68 -9.28
C THR A 114 11.95 -5.50 -9.41
N GLY A 115 11.89 -6.67 -10.05
CA GLY A 115 12.94 -7.67 -10.08
C GLY A 115 12.53 -8.92 -9.31
N LYS A 116 12.73 -8.94 -7.98
CA LYS A 116 12.31 -10.06 -7.14
C LYS A 116 10.79 -10.13 -6.99
N TYR A 117 10.14 -8.97 -6.90
CA TYR A 117 8.71 -8.89 -6.64
C TYR A 117 7.93 -8.54 -7.91
N LYS A 118 6.82 -9.23 -8.13
CA LYS A 118 5.90 -9.00 -9.24
C LYS A 118 4.51 -8.76 -8.69
N LEU A 119 4.13 -7.48 -8.62
CA LEU A 119 2.91 -7.06 -7.95
C LEU A 119 1.75 -7.00 -8.95
N GLU A 120 0.86 -7.97 -8.90
CA GLU A 120 -0.44 -7.96 -9.56
C GLU A 120 -1.38 -7.01 -8.84
N VAL A 121 -2.10 -6.18 -9.60
CA VAL A 121 -3.12 -5.28 -9.05
C VAL A 121 -4.45 -6.02 -8.94
N ILE A 122 -4.97 -6.14 -7.72
CA ILE A 122 -6.28 -6.73 -7.44
C ILE A 122 -7.22 -5.60 -7.01
N GLU A 123 -8.30 -5.41 -7.74
CA GLU A 123 -9.34 -4.47 -7.32
C GLU A 123 -10.14 -5.05 -6.16
N VAL A 124 -10.31 -4.24 -5.12
CA VAL A 124 -11.05 -4.58 -3.90
C VAL A 124 -11.93 -3.38 -3.52
N PRO A 125 -12.86 -2.97 -4.39
CA PRO A 125 -13.72 -1.83 -4.13
C PRO A 125 -14.53 -2.12 -2.87
N ALA A 126 -14.42 -1.30 -1.84
CA ALA A 126 -15.17 -1.42 -0.60
C ALA A 126 -14.92 -0.20 0.29
N HIS A 127 -13.74 -0.16 0.92
CA HIS A 127 -13.28 0.96 1.75
C HIS A 127 -13.30 2.28 0.97
N THR A 128 -12.83 2.24 -0.27
CA THR A 128 -13.10 3.25 -1.30
C THR A 128 -13.54 2.55 -2.59
N ARG A 129 -14.14 3.31 -3.53
CA ARG A 129 -14.53 2.79 -4.86
C ARG A 129 -13.35 2.30 -5.70
N GLY A 130 -12.16 2.84 -5.49
CA GLY A 130 -10.94 2.50 -6.23
C GLY A 130 -9.89 1.80 -5.41
N SER A 131 -10.23 1.29 -4.21
CA SER A 131 -9.34 0.49 -3.38
C SER A 131 -8.76 -0.68 -4.17
N VAL A 132 -7.44 -0.84 -4.09
CA VAL A 132 -6.70 -1.97 -4.64
C VAL A 132 -5.82 -2.63 -3.59
N ALA A 133 -5.54 -3.91 -3.80
CA ALA A 133 -4.50 -4.66 -3.14
C ALA A 133 -3.40 -5.02 -4.16
N PHE A 134 -2.19 -5.27 -3.67
CA PHE A 134 -1.08 -5.72 -4.50
C PHE A 134 -0.66 -7.12 -4.11
N TRP A 135 -0.69 -8.04 -5.06
CA TRP A 135 -0.43 -9.46 -4.83
C TRP A 135 0.83 -9.91 -5.54
N ASP A 136 1.74 -10.56 -4.82
CA ASP A 136 2.86 -11.29 -5.40
C ASP A 136 2.70 -12.78 -5.15
N GLY A 137 2.16 -13.50 -6.13
CA GLY A 137 2.00 -14.94 -6.05
C GLY A 137 3.30 -15.74 -6.06
N GLY A 138 4.40 -15.18 -6.55
CA GLY A 138 5.70 -15.85 -6.57
C GLY A 138 6.36 -15.88 -5.20
N ASN A 139 6.24 -14.79 -4.44
CA ASN A 139 6.76 -14.67 -3.08
C ASN A 139 5.70 -14.87 -1.99
N LYS A 140 4.44 -15.07 -2.38
CA LYS A 140 3.26 -15.21 -1.51
C LYS A 140 3.06 -14.04 -0.53
N ILE A 141 3.24 -12.81 -1.02
CA ILE A 141 3.09 -11.58 -0.21
C ILE A 141 1.90 -10.78 -0.73
N LEU A 142 1.01 -10.40 0.17
CA LEU A 142 -0.15 -9.55 -0.11
C LEU A 142 -0.03 -8.20 0.59
N PHE A 143 -0.09 -7.11 -0.16
CA PHE A 143 -0.33 -5.78 0.39
C PHE A 143 -1.83 -5.50 0.32
N SER A 144 -2.54 -5.58 1.44
CA SER A 144 -4.00 -5.56 1.47
C SER A 144 -4.61 -4.15 1.50
N GLY A 145 -3.78 -3.12 1.75
CA GLY A 145 -4.27 -1.78 2.05
C GLY A 145 -5.29 -1.83 3.19
N ASP A 146 -6.39 -1.09 3.01
CA ASP A 146 -7.48 -1.01 3.98
C ASP A 146 -8.63 -1.94 3.64
N THR A 147 -8.30 -3.18 3.26
CA THR A 147 -9.31 -4.23 3.01
C THR A 147 -9.33 -5.24 4.16
N ILE A 148 -8.19 -5.90 4.42
CA ILE A 148 -8.03 -6.85 5.52
C ILE A 148 -6.86 -6.45 6.43
N PHE A 149 -7.10 -6.54 7.72
CA PHE A 149 -6.15 -6.33 8.81
C PHE A 149 -6.06 -7.59 9.68
N LYS A 150 -5.06 -7.68 10.55
CA LYS A 150 -4.97 -8.81 11.51
C LYS A 150 -6.24 -8.94 12.38
N ASP A 151 -6.76 -7.79 12.82
CA ASP A 151 -7.81 -7.71 13.82
C ASP A 151 -9.13 -7.15 13.26
N GLY A 152 -9.33 -7.15 11.94
CA GLY A 152 -10.53 -6.59 11.33
C GLY A 152 -10.44 -6.32 9.84
N ILE A 153 -11.43 -5.59 9.32
CA ILE A 153 -11.54 -5.15 7.93
C ILE A 153 -11.56 -3.63 7.85
N GLY A 154 -11.36 -3.11 6.64
CA GLY A 154 -11.50 -1.69 6.32
C GLY A 154 -12.83 -1.11 6.78
N ARG A 155 -12.81 0.15 7.19
CA ARG A 155 -14.06 0.89 7.44
C ARG A 155 -14.82 1.12 6.14
N THR A 156 -16.15 1.10 6.19
CA THR A 156 -17.01 1.36 5.02
C THR A 156 -18.03 2.47 5.28
N ASP A 157 -17.87 3.23 6.36
CA ASP A 157 -18.78 4.30 6.76
C ASP A 157 -18.46 5.67 6.12
N PHE A 158 -17.51 5.72 5.19
CA PHE A 158 -17.14 6.96 4.48
C PHE A 158 -18.02 7.20 3.24
N PRO A 159 -18.25 8.46 2.83
CA PRO A 159 -19.04 8.79 1.63
C PRO A 159 -18.53 8.15 0.31
N GLU A 160 -17.24 7.92 0.22
CA GLU A 160 -16.52 7.31 -0.90
C GLU A 160 -16.51 5.77 -0.86
N SER A 161 -16.97 5.16 0.23
CA SER A 161 -17.05 3.71 0.37
C SER A 161 -18.19 3.10 -0.46
N VAL A 162 -18.09 1.80 -0.72
CA VAL A 162 -19.12 0.95 -1.31
C VAL A 162 -19.30 -0.30 -0.44
N PRO A 163 -20.00 -0.20 0.70
CA PRO A 163 -20.04 -1.24 1.74
C PRO A 163 -20.44 -2.63 1.25
N ASP A 164 -21.40 -2.70 0.32
CA ASP A 164 -21.94 -3.94 -0.24
C ASP A 164 -20.89 -4.83 -0.93
N PHE A 165 -19.70 -4.29 -1.23
CA PHE A 165 -18.63 -5.02 -1.87
C PHE A 165 -17.58 -5.56 -0.90
N MET A 166 -17.63 -5.20 0.39
CA MET A 166 -16.60 -5.57 1.35
C MET A 166 -16.49 -7.08 1.56
N GLU A 167 -17.60 -7.79 1.70
CA GLU A 167 -17.59 -9.25 1.83
C GLU A 167 -16.92 -9.93 0.63
N ASN A 168 -17.21 -9.46 -0.58
CA ASN A 168 -16.59 -9.98 -1.81
C ASN A 168 -15.10 -9.65 -1.89
N ALA A 169 -14.71 -8.43 -1.50
CA ALA A 169 -13.31 -8.01 -1.46
C ALA A 169 -12.49 -8.85 -0.48
N VAL A 170 -13.01 -9.07 0.73
CA VAL A 170 -12.38 -9.92 1.75
C VAL A 170 -12.28 -11.37 1.26
N THR A 171 -13.39 -11.93 0.76
CA THR A 171 -13.43 -13.31 0.23
C THR A 171 -12.42 -13.51 -0.89
N LEU A 172 -12.30 -12.52 -1.79
CA LEU A 172 -11.33 -12.55 -2.88
C LEU A 172 -9.90 -12.60 -2.35
N LEU A 173 -9.53 -11.75 -1.39
CA LEU A 173 -8.19 -11.70 -0.83
C LEU A 173 -7.85 -12.96 -0.01
N LEU A 174 -8.80 -13.46 0.79
CA LEU A 174 -8.64 -14.69 1.56
C LEU A 174 -8.53 -15.94 0.69
N GLY A 175 -8.99 -15.88 -0.56
CA GLY A 175 -8.81 -16.95 -1.55
C GLY A 175 -7.40 -17.04 -2.15
N LEU A 176 -6.51 -16.08 -1.86
CA LEU A 176 -5.13 -16.08 -2.35
C LEU A 176 -4.22 -16.94 -1.46
N ASP A 177 -3.26 -17.64 -2.07
CA ASP A 177 -2.26 -18.46 -1.36
C ASP A 177 -1.10 -17.62 -0.81
N PHE A 178 -1.40 -16.68 0.12
CA PHE A 178 -0.40 -15.84 0.77
C PHE A 178 0.23 -16.50 2.00
N GLU A 179 1.48 -16.14 2.31
CA GLU A 179 2.19 -16.50 3.55
C GLU A 179 2.44 -15.28 4.44
N LEU A 180 2.31 -14.07 3.89
CA LEU A 180 2.49 -12.81 4.61
C LEU A 180 1.55 -11.74 4.06
N VAL A 181 0.78 -11.12 4.96
CA VAL A 181 -0.08 -9.96 4.65
C VAL A 181 0.52 -8.69 5.27
N LEU A 182 0.58 -7.65 4.45
CA LEU A 182 1.14 -6.33 4.71
C LEU A 182 -0.01 -5.29 4.64
N PRO A 183 -0.75 -5.08 5.75
CA PRO A 183 -1.93 -4.23 5.78
C PRO A 183 -1.62 -2.73 5.81
N GLY A 184 -2.60 -1.91 5.42
CA GLY A 184 -2.53 -0.45 5.56
C GLY A 184 -2.41 0.01 7.02
N HIS A 185 -2.99 -0.73 7.97
CA HIS A 185 -2.86 -0.44 9.40
C HIS A 185 -2.61 -1.69 10.24
N GLY A 186 -2.08 -1.48 11.44
CA GLY A 186 -1.84 -2.55 12.41
C GLY A 186 -0.60 -3.39 12.09
N LYS A 187 -0.59 -4.64 12.57
CA LYS A 187 0.54 -5.55 12.40
C LYS A 187 0.40 -6.33 11.09
N HIS A 188 1.53 -6.57 10.42
CA HIS A 188 1.59 -7.64 9.42
C HIS A 188 1.29 -8.98 10.10
N PHE A 189 0.73 -9.91 9.34
CA PHE A 189 0.24 -11.18 9.87
C PHE A 189 0.32 -12.28 8.81
N LYS A 190 0.18 -13.51 9.25
CA LYS A 190 0.18 -14.71 8.41
C LYS A 190 -1.21 -15.36 8.38
N PRO A 191 -1.48 -16.30 7.46
CA PRO A 191 -2.75 -17.01 7.46
C PRO A 191 -3.14 -17.60 8.82
N GLU A 192 -2.17 -18.17 9.55
CA GLU A 192 -2.40 -18.77 10.87
C GLU A 192 -2.77 -17.77 11.98
N ASP A 193 -2.59 -16.46 11.75
CA ASP A 193 -2.98 -15.39 12.67
C ASP A 193 -4.43 -14.94 12.48
N ILE A 194 -5.12 -15.41 11.43
CA ILE A 194 -6.47 -14.96 11.08
C ILE A 194 -7.48 -15.59 12.02
N GLU A 195 -8.25 -14.74 12.69
CA GLU A 195 -9.48 -15.12 13.38
C GLU A 195 -10.64 -14.82 12.40
N GLU A 196 -11.21 -15.86 11.78
CA GLU A 196 -12.20 -15.70 10.68
C GLU A 196 -13.41 -14.85 11.08
N ASP A 197 -13.82 -14.89 12.35
CA ASP A 197 -14.90 -14.09 12.90
C ASP A 197 -14.60 -12.58 12.91
N LYS A 198 -13.32 -12.19 12.91
CA LYS A 198 -12.91 -10.78 12.81
C LYS A 198 -12.90 -10.25 11.38
N LEU A 199 -12.93 -11.11 10.35
CA LEU A 199 -12.89 -10.71 8.94
C LEU A 199 -14.26 -10.74 8.26
N THR A 200 -15.32 -10.59 9.03
CA THR A 200 -16.70 -10.53 8.52
C THR A 200 -17.29 -9.14 8.76
N THR A 201 -18.17 -8.71 7.87
CA THR A 201 -18.92 -7.43 7.95
C THR A 201 -20.11 -7.51 8.89
#